data_AF-V4TVG6-F1
#
_entry.id   AF-V4TVG6-F1
#
_cell.length_a   1.000
_cell.length_b   1.000
_cell.length_c   1.000
_cell.angle_alpha   90.00
_cell.angle_beta   90.00
_cell.angle_gamma   90.00
#
_symmetry.space_group_name_H-M   'P 1'
#
loop_
_entity.id
_entity.type
_entity.pdbx_description
1 polymer ?
#
loop_
_entity_poly.entity_id
_entity_poly.type
_entity_poly.pdbx_seq_one_letter_code
_entity_poly.pdbx_strand_id
1 'polypeptide(L)'
;MALFNTLSSYSWDTKMVLSLAAFAVNYGEFCLVAQLCTENSLANSVAVLKQLPEIPAGYDGLKPQLDELNNLIGAMLDLTNCIVEFKQLPSQYISNDGQAMSMDQAHYQAAYWTFRSIVACNSRILSLRGLRHEYTASTTDELELSTLAHKVSNIHVYENLKKQIDFWRQQIDKIRQIEEYNNLVRLLQKNNQDNIKVLRALIYAEDLVDGETRTTVQIDVLKKKHVLLLISSLDNLSQEEILVLRKMYKDLKASKECRIVWLPIVDRSIDWQQTLYKFESLQKRMPWYTIQDPATIQPAVIKYIKEEWKYSKKAILVSVDPQGRILNQNAFHTLWIWGISAFPFTAETEEALWKEKSWTLELLVGGIDATILQWMKEERFICLYGGNDAAWIRKFTNSAKAVASKAQINWGMAYVGKKNAKKRLEEISSIITKEDSSHIVIDGTAMWFFWARLERMLYSKLQHGMSVEKDNIMREVMTLLSFDGSDQGWAIFWRGKTQETASAKGTAAIDCMEKFHEWQNDASQTGFIEGLNNYLHKIRTGKHCNRLILAGVNGAIPGRVPCADCGHDMEMFFMYRCCPE
;
A
#
# COMPACT_ATOMS: atom_id res chain seq x y z
N MET A 1 -39.05 -0.79 -52.66
CA MET A 1 -38.61 -2.20 -52.68
C MET A 1 -37.09 -2.36 -52.64
N ALA A 2 -36.32 -1.75 -53.56
CA ALA A 2 -34.85 -1.88 -53.58
C ALA A 2 -34.17 -1.45 -52.25
N LEU A 3 -34.56 -0.31 -51.67
CA LEU A 3 -33.99 0.21 -50.42
C LEU A 3 -34.22 -0.72 -49.20
N PHE A 4 -35.40 -1.35 -49.11
CA PHE A 4 -35.71 -2.33 -48.06
C PHE A 4 -34.90 -3.61 -48.23
N ASN A 5 -34.65 -4.05 -49.47
CA ASN A 5 -33.78 -5.19 -49.75
C ASN A 5 -32.32 -4.87 -49.40
N THR A 6 -31.83 -3.67 -49.72
CA THR A 6 -30.47 -3.23 -49.37
C THR A 6 -30.28 -3.12 -47.85
N LEU A 7 -31.26 -2.54 -47.15
CA LEU A 7 -31.20 -2.39 -45.69
C LEU A 7 -31.42 -3.71 -44.93
N SER A 8 -32.03 -4.74 -45.55
CA SER A 8 -32.36 -6.00 -44.86
C SER A 8 -31.14 -6.68 -44.21
N SER A 9 -29.98 -6.61 -44.86
CA SER A 9 -28.71 -7.20 -44.44
C SER A 9 -28.01 -6.51 -43.26
N TYR A 10 -28.41 -5.28 -42.92
CA TYR A 10 -27.79 -4.50 -41.86
C TYR A 10 -28.39 -4.79 -40.47
N SER A 11 -27.57 -4.69 -39.43
CA SER A 11 -28.01 -4.72 -38.03
C SER A 11 -28.93 -3.53 -37.70
N TRP A 12 -29.74 -3.65 -36.64
CA TRP A 12 -30.66 -2.57 -36.25
C TRP A 12 -29.94 -1.29 -35.82
N ASP A 13 -28.79 -1.41 -35.16
CA ASP A 13 -27.90 -0.28 -34.86
C ASP A 13 -27.42 0.42 -36.13
N THR A 14 -26.96 -0.33 -37.13
CA THR A 14 -26.52 0.27 -38.41
C THR A 14 -27.69 0.94 -39.15
N LYS A 15 -28.88 0.31 -39.13
CA LYS A 15 -30.11 0.90 -39.69
C LYS A 15 -30.49 2.22 -39.01
N MET A 16 -30.36 2.30 -37.68
CA MET A 16 -30.60 3.52 -36.92
C MET A 16 -29.64 4.63 -37.34
N VAL A 17 -28.33 4.35 -37.33
CA VAL A 17 -27.29 5.33 -37.70
C VAL A 17 -27.47 5.84 -39.12
N LEU A 18 -27.72 4.94 -40.08
CA LEU A 18 -27.96 5.31 -41.48
C LEU A 18 -29.23 6.17 -41.64
N SER A 19 -30.28 5.86 -40.88
CA SER A 19 -31.55 6.62 -40.98
C SER A 19 -31.42 7.99 -40.34
N LEU A 20 -30.68 8.12 -39.24
CA LEU A 20 -30.36 9.42 -38.65
C LEU A 20 -29.46 10.24 -39.56
N ALA A 21 -28.46 9.63 -40.20
CA ALA A 21 -27.61 10.32 -41.17
C ALA A 21 -28.43 10.85 -42.37
N ALA A 22 -29.33 10.03 -42.92
CA ALA A 22 -30.23 10.45 -43.98
C ALA A 22 -31.18 11.57 -43.52
N PHE A 23 -31.72 11.47 -42.31
CA PHE A 23 -32.55 12.51 -41.71
C PHE A 23 -31.77 13.82 -41.50
N ALA A 24 -30.53 13.76 -41.03
CA ALA A 24 -29.68 14.92 -40.79
C ALA A 24 -29.41 15.72 -42.08
N VAL A 25 -29.22 15.05 -43.21
CA VAL A 25 -29.10 15.71 -44.52
C VAL A 25 -30.39 16.44 -44.88
N ASN A 26 -31.55 15.79 -44.72
CA ASN A 26 -32.86 16.38 -45.04
C ASN A 26 -33.22 17.56 -44.13
N TYR A 27 -32.89 17.46 -42.83
CA TYR A 27 -33.13 18.51 -41.85
C TYR A 27 -32.14 19.67 -42.01
N GLY A 28 -30.86 19.39 -42.20
CA GLY A 28 -29.83 20.41 -42.41
C GLY A 28 -30.08 21.22 -43.67
N GLU A 29 -30.49 20.57 -44.76
CA GLU A 29 -30.87 21.27 -46.00
C GLU A 29 -32.10 22.17 -45.81
N PHE A 30 -33.08 21.74 -45.01
CA PHE A 30 -34.23 22.57 -44.65
C PHE A 30 -33.82 23.80 -43.83
N CYS A 31 -33.04 23.60 -42.76
CA CYS A 31 -32.58 24.68 -41.89
C CYS A 31 -31.72 25.69 -42.64
N LEU A 32 -30.82 25.23 -43.50
CA LEU A 32 -29.97 26.11 -44.31
C LEU A 32 -30.79 27.02 -45.22
N VAL A 33 -31.79 26.45 -45.92
CA VAL A 33 -32.65 27.21 -46.82
C VAL A 33 -33.58 28.15 -46.02
N ALA A 34 -34.10 27.70 -44.87
CA ALA A 34 -34.95 28.51 -44.00
C ALA A 34 -34.21 29.69 -43.32
N GLN A 35 -32.90 29.56 -43.06
CA GLN A 35 -32.07 30.62 -42.48
C GLN A 35 -31.66 31.67 -43.53
N LEU A 36 -31.34 31.23 -44.75
CA LEU A 36 -30.74 32.10 -45.76
C LEU A 36 -31.75 32.68 -46.76
N CYS A 37 -33.01 32.24 -46.76
CA CYS A 37 -34.01 32.67 -47.74
C CYS A 37 -34.32 34.18 -47.70
N THR A 38 -34.10 34.85 -46.56
CA THR A 38 -34.31 36.30 -46.42
C THR A 38 -33.12 37.14 -46.85
N GLU A 39 -31.91 36.57 -46.87
CA GLU A 39 -30.65 37.30 -47.11
C GLU A 39 -30.01 36.98 -48.46
N ASN A 40 -30.29 35.79 -49.03
CA ASN A 40 -29.63 35.29 -50.23
C ASN A 40 -30.66 34.95 -51.33
N SER A 41 -30.52 35.61 -52.48
CA SER A 41 -31.42 35.47 -53.65
C SER A 41 -31.45 34.06 -54.24
N LEU A 42 -30.34 33.32 -54.17
CA LEU A 42 -30.25 31.93 -54.62
C LEU A 42 -30.92 30.98 -53.63
N ALA A 43 -30.73 31.20 -52.32
CA ALA A 43 -31.45 30.45 -51.28
C ALA A 43 -32.97 30.70 -51.34
N ASN A 44 -33.38 31.94 -51.65
CA ASN A 44 -34.79 32.28 -51.87
C ASN A 44 -35.37 31.55 -53.08
N SER A 45 -34.64 31.50 -54.21
CA SER A 45 -35.06 30.75 -55.40
C SER A 45 -35.21 29.24 -55.12
N VAL A 46 -34.28 28.67 -54.34
CA VAL A 46 -34.34 27.28 -53.89
C VAL A 46 -35.50 27.07 -52.90
N ALA A 47 -35.79 28.04 -52.04
CA ALA A 47 -36.91 27.99 -51.11
C ALA A 47 -38.25 27.91 -51.84
N VAL A 48 -38.43 28.73 -52.87
CA VAL A 48 -39.61 28.73 -53.77
C VAL A 48 -39.74 27.39 -54.50
N LEU A 49 -38.65 26.86 -55.06
CA LEU A 49 -38.66 25.56 -55.74
C LEU A 49 -39.01 24.40 -54.80
N LYS A 50 -38.63 24.51 -53.52
CA LYS A 50 -38.95 23.53 -52.46
C LYS A 50 -40.25 23.82 -51.72
N GLN A 51 -41.04 24.78 -52.20
CA GLN A 51 -42.38 25.12 -51.71
C GLN A 51 -42.41 25.62 -50.25
N LEU A 52 -41.32 26.18 -49.73
CA LEU A 52 -41.32 26.76 -48.40
C LEU A 52 -42.31 27.95 -48.32
N PRO A 53 -43.11 28.08 -47.24
CA PRO A 53 -44.06 29.18 -47.09
C PRO A 53 -43.34 30.54 -47.07
N GLU A 54 -43.97 31.59 -47.60
CA GLU A 54 -43.50 32.97 -47.40
C GLU A 54 -43.73 33.35 -45.94
N ILE A 55 -42.67 33.46 -45.15
CA ILE A 55 -42.77 33.72 -43.70
C ILE A 55 -42.56 35.22 -43.47
N PRO A 56 -43.59 36.00 -43.07
CA PRO A 56 -43.47 37.45 -42.91
C PRO A 56 -42.50 37.87 -41.79
N ALA A 57 -42.19 36.96 -40.86
CA ALA A 57 -41.29 37.18 -39.72
C ALA A 57 -39.90 36.53 -39.87
N GLY A 58 -39.57 35.99 -41.06
CA GLY A 58 -38.30 35.28 -41.29
C GLY A 58 -38.09 34.05 -40.40
N TYR A 59 -36.84 33.62 -40.27
CA TYR A 59 -36.41 32.47 -39.46
C TYR A 59 -36.84 32.55 -37.98
N ASP A 60 -36.97 33.77 -37.43
CA ASP A 60 -37.33 34.00 -36.02
C ASP A 60 -38.76 33.52 -35.67
N GLY A 61 -39.69 33.50 -36.63
CA GLY A 61 -41.04 32.97 -36.43
C GLY A 61 -41.12 31.43 -36.34
N LEU A 62 -40.14 30.71 -36.91
CA LEU A 62 -40.06 29.24 -36.89
C LEU A 62 -39.30 28.69 -35.68
N LYS A 63 -38.57 29.56 -34.97
CA LYS A 63 -37.64 29.19 -33.90
C LYS A 63 -38.26 28.31 -32.80
N PRO A 64 -39.46 28.59 -32.25
CA PRO A 64 -40.03 27.76 -31.18
C PRO A 64 -40.34 26.32 -31.63
N GLN A 65 -40.80 26.15 -32.87
CA GLN A 65 -41.14 24.84 -33.45
C GLN A 65 -39.87 24.07 -33.86
N LEU A 66 -38.83 24.79 -34.28
CA LEU A 66 -37.51 24.22 -34.51
C LEU A 66 -36.84 23.81 -33.19
N ASP A 67 -37.01 24.55 -32.10
CA ASP A 67 -36.46 24.20 -30.79
C ASP A 67 -37.06 22.90 -30.24
N GLU A 68 -38.36 22.65 -30.43
CA GLU A 68 -39.00 21.37 -30.07
C GLU A 68 -38.47 20.21 -30.91
N LEU A 69 -38.31 20.40 -32.23
CA LEU A 69 -37.67 19.43 -33.11
C LEU A 69 -36.22 19.16 -32.70
N ASN A 70 -35.45 20.21 -32.40
CA ASN A 70 -34.06 20.11 -31.95
C ASN A 70 -33.95 19.31 -30.64
N ASN A 71 -34.89 19.48 -29.71
CA ASN A 71 -34.92 18.69 -28.47
C ASN A 71 -35.16 17.20 -28.75
N LEU A 72 -36.11 16.86 -29.63
CA LEU A 72 -36.35 15.47 -30.03
C LEU A 72 -35.16 14.89 -30.82
N ILE A 73 -34.50 15.69 -31.65
CA ILE A 73 -33.29 15.30 -32.38
C ILE A 73 -32.14 15.04 -31.41
N GLY A 74 -31.95 15.89 -30.41
CA GLY A 74 -30.98 15.66 -29.32
C GLY A 74 -31.23 14.34 -28.62
N ALA A 75 -32.49 14.07 -28.25
CA ALA A 75 -32.88 12.81 -27.61
C ALA A 75 -32.59 11.57 -28.49
N MET A 76 -32.85 11.66 -29.80
CA MET A 76 -32.53 10.58 -30.74
C MET A 76 -31.03 10.34 -30.88
N LEU A 77 -30.23 11.41 -30.87
CA LEU A 77 -28.77 11.33 -30.93
C LEU A 77 -28.20 10.69 -29.66
N ASP A 78 -28.65 11.12 -28.49
CA ASP A 78 -28.23 10.56 -27.20
C ASP A 78 -28.54 9.05 -27.12
N LEU A 79 -29.75 8.65 -27.52
CA LEU A 79 -30.13 7.24 -27.56
C LEU A 79 -29.27 6.42 -28.54
N THR A 80 -28.97 6.97 -29.71
CA THR A 80 -28.14 6.30 -30.72
C THR A 80 -26.69 6.20 -30.27
N ASN A 81 -26.14 7.25 -29.65
CA ASN A 81 -24.81 7.26 -29.07
C ASN A 81 -24.67 6.19 -27.98
N CYS A 82 -25.68 6.02 -27.12
CA CYS A 82 -25.67 4.94 -26.11
C CYS A 82 -25.63 3.54 -26.74
N ILE A 83 -26.36 3.30 -27.84
CA ILE A 83 -26.32 1.99 -28.53
C ILE A 83 -24.96 1.75 -29.17
N VAL A 84 -24.35 2.78 -29.76
CA VAL A 84 -23.00 2.70 -30.33
C VAL A 84 -21.98 2.41 -29.23
N GLU A 85 -22.05 3.13 -28.11
CA GLU A 85 -21.20 2.92 -26.93
C GLU A 85 -21.34 1.49 -26.37
N PHE A 86 -22.57 0.97 -26.35
CA PHE A 86 -22.82 -0.41 -25.95
C PHE A 86 -22.17 -1.42 -26.91
N LYS A 87 -22.29 -1.23 -28.23
CA LYS A 87 -21.65 -2.12 -29.22
C LYS A 87 -20.12 -2.09 -29.17
N GLN A 88 -19.53 -1.05 -28.62
CA GLN A 88 -18.07 -0.94 -28.41
C GLN A 88 -17.59 -1.72 -27.18
N LEU A 89 -18.48 -2.22 -26.31
CA LEU A 89 -18.08 -3.05 -25.17
C LEU A 89 -17.49 -4.39 -25.66
N PRO A 90 -16.42 -4.92 -25.03
CA PRO A 90 -15.80 -6.16 -25.48
C PRO A 90 -16.75 -7.35 -25.35
N SER A 91 -17.11 -7.95 -26.49
CA SER A 91 -18.12 -9.01 -26.59
C SER A 91 -17.76 -10.28 -25.81
N GLN A 92 -16.47 -10.53 -25.55
CA GLN A 92 -15.97 -11.68 -24.79
C GLN A 92 -16.45 -11.75 -23.34
N TYR A 93 -16.89 -10.62 -22.77
CA TYR A 93 -17.35 -10.52 -21.37
C TYR A 93 -18.88 -10.44 -21.23
N ILE A 94 -19.61 -10.42 -22.35
CA ILE A 94 -21.08 -10.35 -22.37
C ILE A 94 -21.59 -11.78 -22.52
N SER A 95 -21.93 -12.43 -21.40
CA SER A 95 -22.46 -13.79 -21.38
C SER A 95 -23.84 -13.88 -22.05
N ASN A 96 -24.10 -14.97 -22.79
CA ASN A 96 -25.34 -15.28 -23.50
C ASN A 96 -26.52 -15.73 -22.62
N ASP A 97 -26.43 -15.62 -21.30
CA ASP A 97 -27.53 -16.02 -20.40
C ASP A 97 -28.66 -14.98 -20.40
N GLY A 98 -29.85 -15.36 -19.90
CA GLY A 98 -31.17 -14.72 -20.08
C GLY A 98 -31.32 -13.19 -19.94
N GLN A 99 -30.28 -12.47 -19.53
CA GLN A 99 -30.15 -11.02 -19.68
C GLN A 99 -29.92 -10.59 -21.13
N ALA A 100 -29.24 -11.37 -21.97
CA ALA A 100 -29.07 -11.08 -23.42
C ALA A 100 -30.42 -10.90 -24.14
N MET A 101 -31.45 -11.65 -23.72
CA MET A 101 -32.81 -11.51 -24.27
C MET A 101 -33.49 -10.18 -23.88
N SER A 102 -33.25 -9.68 -22.66
CA SER A 102 -33.71 -8.36 -22.23
C SER A 102 -32.97 -7.22 -22.95
N MET A 103 -31.70 -7.45 -23.31
CA MET A 103 -30.86 -6.51 -24.06
C MET A 103 -31.33 -6.35 -25.50
N ASP A 104 -31.61 -7.46 -26.20
CA ASP A 104 -32.12 -7.42 -27.57
C ASP A 104 -33.45 -6.66 -27.64
N GLN A 105 -34.35 -6.88 -26.67
CA GLN A 105 -35.60 -6.13 -26.58
C GLN A 105 -35.40 -4.62 -26.43
N ALA A 106 -34.44 -4.18 -25.59
CA ALA A 106 -34.13 -2.76 -25.43
C ALA A 106 -33.55 -2.14 -26.72
N HIS A 107 -32.72 -2.89 -27.47
CA HIS A 107 -32.19 -2.46 -28.76
C HIS A 107 -33.28 -2.31 -29.82
N TYR A 108 -34.19 -3.28 -29.93
CA TYR A 108 -35.33 -3.20 -30.86
C TYR A 108 -36.27 -2.06 -30.50
N GLN A 109 -36.54 -1.84 -29.21
CA GLN A 109 -37.36 -0.72 -28.75
C GLN A 109 -36.71 0.62 -29.06
N ALA A 110 -35.39 0.76 -28.83
CA ALA A 110 -34.67 1.99 -29.14
C ALA A 110 -34.66 2.30 -30.65
N ALA A 111 -34.49 1.28 -31.49
CA ALA A 111 -34.59 1.41 -32.94
C ALA A 111 -35.99 1.83 -33.38
N TYR A 112 -37.02 1.18 -32.84
CA TYR A 112 -38.42 1.53 -33.11
C TYR A 112 -38.74 2.99 -32.76
N TRP A 113 -38.38 3.43 -31.55
CA TRP A 113 -38.63 4.81 -31.11
C TRP A 113 -37.84 5.83 -31.93
N THR A 114 -36.59 5.50 -32.31
CA THR A 114 -35.79 6.38 -33.16
C THR A 114 -36.39 6.52 -34.56
N PHE A 115 -36.81 5.43 -35.21
CA PHE A 115 -37.48 5.52 -36.51
C PHE A 115 -38.81 6.25 -36.43
N ARG A 116 -39.61 5.98 -35.38
CA ARG A 116 -40.88 6.67 -35.15
C ARG A 116 -40.68 8.17 -34.98
N SER A 117 -39.65 8.58 -34.25
CA SER A 117 -39.29 9.99 -34.06
C SER A 117 -38.75 10.62 -35.34
N ILE A 118 -37.93 9.93 -36.14
CA ILE A 118 -37.51 10.42 -37.48
C ILE A 118 -38.71 10.65 -38.39
N VAL A 119 -39.67 9.72 -38.41
CA VAL A 119 -40.89 9.85 -39.21
C VAL A 119 -41.75 11.02 -38.73
N ALA A 120 -41.91 11.18 -37.41
CA ALA A 120 -42.63 12.32 -36.83
C ALA A 120 -41.96 13.66 -37.18
N CYS A 121 -40.63 13.77 -37.03
CA CYS A 121 -39.87 14.95 -37.42
C CYS A 121 -40.00 15.26 -38.91
N ASN A 122 -39.89 14.25 -39.79
CA ASN A 122 -40.07 14.44 -41.23
C ASN A 122 -41.49 14.87 -41.60
N SER A 123 -42.52 14.30 -40.94
CA SER A 123 -43.91 14.72 -41.14
C SER A 123 -44.11 16.19 -40.76
N ARG A 124 -43.47 16.64 -39.68
CA ARG A 124 -43.49 18.05 -39.25
C ARG A 124 -42.72 18.96 -40.21
N ILE A 125 -41.56 18.54 -40.69
CA ILE A 125 -40.81 19.30 -41.70
C ILE A 125 -41.62 19.39 -43.01
N LEU A 126 -42.31 18.33 -43.41
CA LEU A 126 -43.17 18.32 -44.59
C LEU A 126 -44.41 19.20 -44.41
N SER A 127 -45.03 19.20 -43.22
CA SER A 127 -46.13 20.12 -42.92
C SER A 127 -45.66 21.57 -42.96
N LEU A 128 -44.44 21.85 -42.47
CA LEU A 128 -43.81 23.17 -42.58
C LEU A 128 -43.49 23.57 -44.04
N ARG A 129 -43.20 22.61 -44.92
CA ARG A 129 -42.94 22.82 -46.37
C ARG A 129 -44.22 22.91 -47.22
N GLY A 130 -45.41 22.66 -46.69
CA GLY A 130 -46.65 22.50 -47.48
C GLY A 130 -47.64 23.67 -47.46
N LEU A 131 -47.35 24.78 -46.78
CA LEU A 131 -48.37 25.77 -46.41
C LEU A 131 -48.59 26.89 -47.45
N ARG A 132 -49.64 26.75 -48.27
CA ARG A 132 -50.43 27.88 -48.78
C ARG A 132 -51.63 28.09 -47.85
N HIS A 133 -51.53 29.10 -46.99
CA HIS A 133 -52.58 29.74 -46.16
C HIS A 133 -53.41 28.82 -45.23
N GLU A 134 -53.40 29.18 -43.94
CA GLU A 134 -54.14 28.61 -42.79
C GLU A 134 -53.44 27.46 -42.04
N TYR A 135 -52.69 27.81 -40.98
CA TYR A 135 -52.41 26.91 -39.86
C TYR A 135 -53.00 27.51 -38.59
N THR A 136 -54.12 26.98 -38.11
CA THR A 136 -54.33 26.87 -36.66
C THR A 136 -53.54 25.65 -36.23
N ALA A 137 -52.48 25.84 -35.43
CA ALA A 137 -51.80 24.72 -34.79
C ALA A 137 -52.84 23.96 -33.96
N SER A 138 -53.25 22.78 -34.41
CA SER A 138 -54.01 21.89 -33.54
C SER A 138 -53.04 21.48 -32.43
N THR A 139 -53.41 21.78 -31.19
CA THR A 139 -52.72 21.43 -29.94
C THR A 139 -52.34 19.94 -29.80
N THR A 140 -52.83 19.09 -30.70
CA THR A 140 -52.50 17.66 -30.82
C THR A 140 -51.10 17.38 -31.39
N ASP A 141 -50.59 18.15 -32.36
CA ASP A 141 -49.30 17.84 -33.02
C ASP A 141 -48.08 18.21 -32.14
N GLU A 142 -48.15 19.34 -31.42
CA GLU A 142 -47.13 19.78 -30.45
C GLU A 142 -47.16 18.91 -29.17
N LEU A 143 -48.32 18.37 -28.80
CA LEU A 143 -48.42 17.40 -27.72
C LEU A 143 -47.79 16.04 -28.11
N GLU A 144 -47.87 15.64 -29.39
CA GLU A 144 -47.25 14.39 -29.87
C GLU A 144 -45.72 14.44 -29.93
N LEU A 145 -45.14 15.57 -30.33
CA LEU A 145 -43.68 15.76 -30.40
C LEU A 145 -43.06 15.87 -29.01
N SER A 146 -43.62 16.68 -28.11
CA SER A 146 -43.15 16.74 -26.72
C SER A 146 -43.36 15.42 -25.98
N THR A 147 -44.44 14.67 -26.23
CA THR A 147 -44.61 13.33 -25.65
C THR A 147 -43.69 12.29 -26.27
N LEU A 148 -43.32 12.38 -27.54
CA LEU A 148 -42.28 11.55 -28.16
C LEU A 148 -40.90 11.90 -27.60
N ALA A 149 -40.56 13.18 -27.46
CA ALA A 149 -39.31 13.65 -26.85
C ALA A 149 -39.24 13.17 -25.40
N HIS A 150 -40.32 13.27 -24.64
CA HIS A 150 -40.41 12.74 -23.29
C HIS A 150 -40.40 11.19 -23.25
N LYS A 151 -40.87 10.48 -24.27
CA LYS A 151 -40.80 9.00 -24.33
C LYS A 151 -39.40 8.50 -24.71
N VAL A 152 -38.70 9.21 -25.58
CA VAL A 152 -37.31 8.93 -25.96
C VAL A 152 -36.36 9.32 -24.83
N SER A 153 -36.52 10.53 -24.27
CA SER A 153 -35.66 11.06 -23.21
C SER A 153 -36.00 10.52 -21.83
N ASN A 154 -37.28 10.42 -21.44
CA ASN A 154 -37.58 10.60 -20.02
C ASN A 154 -37.79 9.36 -19.15
N ILE A 155 -38.14 8.13 -19.57
CA ILE A 155 -38.48 7.11 -18.52
C ILE A 155 -38.00 5.65 -18.71
N HIS A 156 -37.86 5.07 -19.92
CA HIS A 156 -37.59 3.60 -19.96
C HIS A 156 -36.52 3.11 -20.92
N VAL A 157 -36.13 3.85 -21.95
CA VAL A 157 -35.18 3.32 -22.94
C VAL A 157 -33.78 3.88 -22.72
N TYR A 158 -33.60 5.20 -22.78
CA TYR A 158 -32.29 5.82 -22.58
C TYR A 158 -31.71 5.59 -21.18
N GLU A 159 -32.46 5.90 -20.11
CA GLU A 159 -31.99 5.69 -18.73
C GLU A 159 -31.72 4.21 -18.42
N ASN A 160 -32.55 3.30 -18.95
CA ASN A 160 -32.39 1.86 -18.74
C ASN A 160 -31.15 1.34 -19.47
N LEU A 161 -30.94 1.75 -20.73
CA LEU A 161 -29.73 1.41 -21.50
C LEU A 161 -28.48 1.96 -20.82
N LYS A 162 -28.51 3.20 -20.32
CA LYS A 162 -27.38 3.79 -19.59
C LYS A 162 -27.06 3.02 -18.30
N LYS A 163 -28.08 2.70 -17.49
CA LYS A 163 -27.92 1.85 -16.30
C LYS A 163 -27.37 0.47 -16.66
N GLN A 164 -27.79 -0.11 -17.77
CA GLN A 164 -27.26 -1.39 -18.27
C GLN A 164 -25.80 -1.27 -18.72
N ILE A 165 -25.44 -0.22 -19.45
CA ILE A 165 -24.04 0.05 -19.86
C ILE A 165 -23.15 0.20 -18.63
N ASP A 166 -23.57 0.98 -17.64
CA ASP A 166 -22.82 1.18 -16.40
C ASP A 166 -22.68 -0.13 -15.61
N PHE A 167 -23.75 -0.94 -15.55
CA PHE A 167 -23.69 -2.28 -14.96
C PHE A 167 -22.67 -3.17 -15.68
N TRP A 168 -22.71 -3.23 -17.01
CA TRP A 168 -21.78 -4.05 -17.79
C TRP A 168 -20.35 -3.58 -17.66
N ARG A 169 -20.09 -2.26 -17.64
CA ARG A 169 -18.76 -1.71 -17.34
C ARG A 169 -18.24 -2.21 -16.01
N GLN A 170 -19.06 -2.15 -14.97
CA GLN A 170 -18.69 -2.65 -13.65
C GLN A 170 -18.45 -4.16 -13.64
N GLN A 171 -19.23 -4.96 -14.38
CA GLN A 171 -19.03 -6.40 -14.47
C GLN A 171 -17.76 -6.75 -15.24
N ILE A 172 -17.53 -6.10 -16.39
CA ILE A 172 -16.32 -6.26 -17.19
C ILE A 172 -15.09 -5.92 -16.37
N ASP A 173 -15.12 -4.80 -15.63
CA ASP A 173 -14.02 -4.42 -14.75
C ASP A 173 -13.78 -5.45 -13.65
N LYS A 174 -14.83 -6.01 -13.04
CA LYS A 174 -14.71 -7.09 -12.05
C LYS A 174 -14.08 -8.35 -12.65
N ILE A 175 -14.55 -8.80 -13.82
CA ILE A 175 -14.03 -9.99 -14.49
C ILE A 175 -12.56 -9.77 -14.87
N ARG A 176 -12.24 -8.61 -15.47
CA ARG A 176 -10.86 -8.23 -15.82
C ARG A 176 -9.94 -8.26 -14.62
N GLN A 177 -10.35 -7.70 -13.48
CA GLN A 177 -9.55 -7.74 -12.25
C GLN A 177 -9.33 -9.17 -11.74
N ILE A 178 -10.31 -10.06 -11.88
CA ILE A 178 -10.18 -11.48 -11.52
C ILE A 178 -9.21 -12.18 -12.47
N GLU A 179 -9.29 -11.91 -13.77
CA GLU A 179 -8.37 -12.45 -14.77
C GLU A 179 -6.94 -11.98 -14.54
N GLU A 180 -6.73 -10.68 -14.31
CA GLU A 180 -5.42 -10.10 -13.97
C GLU A 180 -4.84 -10.73 -12.70
N TYR A 181 -5.66 -10.89 -11.66
CA TYR A 181 -5.26 -11.57 -10.42
C TYR A 181 -4.82 -13.01 -10.69
N ASN A 182 -5.63 -13.79 -11.40
CA ASN A 182 -5.34 -15.19 -11.70
C ASN A 182 -4.10 -15.33 -12.59
N ASN A 183 -3.92 -14.43 -13.55
CA ASN A 183 -2.73 -14.37 -14.40
C ASN A 183 -1.47 -14.06 -13.58
N LEU A 184 -1.57 -13.13 -12.61
CA LEU A 184 -0.48 -12.81 -11.69
C LEU A 184 -0.08 -14.02 -10.84
N VAL A 185 -1.06 -14.72 -10.26
CA VAL A 185 -0.83 -15.96 -9.48
C VAL A 185 -0.08 -17.00 -10.32
N ARG A 186 -0.55 -17.26 -11.55
CA ARG A 186 0.08 -18.22 -12.47
C ARG A 186 1.49 -17.82 -12.87
N LEU A 187 1.71 -16.52 -13.10
CA LEU A 187 3.02 -15.98 -13.50
C LEU A 187 4.06 -16.15 -12.39
N LEU A 188 3.68 -15.88 -11.14
CA LEU A 188 4.56 -15.98 -9.97
C LEU A 188 4.90 -17.42 -9.57
N GLN A 189 4.04 -18.39 -9.93
CA GLN A 189 4.30 -19.82 -9.72
C GLN A 189 5.22 -20.43 -10.77
N LYS A 190 5.41 -19.77 -11.92
CA LYS A 190 6.18 -20.30 -13.04
C LYS A 190 7.65 -19.88 -12.96
N ASN A 191 8.55 -20.77 -13.35
CA ASN A 191 9.95 -20.41 -13.58
C ASN A 191 10.08 -19.58 -14.87
N ASN A 192 10.61 -18.37 -14.75
CA ASN A 192 10.84 -17.48 -15.88
C ASN A 192 12.34 -17.44 -16.26
N GLN A 193 12.63 -17.06 -17.51
CA GLN A 193 14.01 -16.90 -17.98
C GLN A 193 14.74 -15.73 -17.29
N ASP A 194 13.98 -14.68 -16.95
CA ASP A 194 14.42 -13.53 -16.18
C ASP A 194 13.26 -13.00 -15.33
N ASN A 195 13.60 -12.11 -14.40
CA ASN A 195 12.68 -11.46 -13.48
C ASN A 195 11.81 -10.35 -14.09
N ILE A 196 12.07 -9.90 -15.31
CA ILE A 196 11.41 -8.70 -15.86
C ILE A 196 9.93 -8.90 -16.07
N LYS A 197 9.49 -10.08 -16.53
CA LYS A 197 8.05 -10.36 -16.70
C LYS A 197 7.29 -10.26 -15.38
N VAL A 198 7.87 -10.81 -14.31
CA VAL A 198 7.31 -10.75 -12.95
C VAL A 198 7.29 -9.33 -12.43
N LEU A 199 8.41 -8.60 -12.56
CA LEU A 199 8.51 -7.22 -12.09
C LEU A 199 7.55 -6.29 -12.85
N ARG A 200 7.41 -6.43 -14.16
CA ARG A 200 6.43 -5.65 -14.94
C ARG A 200 4.99 -5.94 -14.51
N ALA A 201 4.65 -7.20 -14.20
CA ALA A 201 3.33 -7.55 -13.70
C ALA A 201 3.03 -7.00 -12.30
N LEU A 202 4.04 -6.92 -11.41
CA LEU A 202 3.88 -6.43 -10.04
C LEU A 202 3.94 -4.90 -9.93
N ILE A 203 4.84 -4.27 -10.68
CA ILE A 203 5.06 -2.82 -10.61
C ILE A 203 4.06 -2.09 -11.52
N TYR A 204 3.68 -2.72 -12.63
CA TYR A 204 2.83 -2.17 -13.68
C TYR A 204 3.37 -0.85 -14.28
N ALA A 205 4.70 -0.65 -14.22
CA ALA A 205 5.37 0.51 -14.79
C ALA A 205 6.48 0.07 -15.76
N GLU A 206 6.63 0.79 -16.87
CA GLU A 206 7.75 0.62 -17.80
C GLU A 206 9.01 1.33 -17.29
N ASP A 207 8.80 2.44 -16.59
CA ASP A 207 9.84 3.33 -16.09
C ASP A 207 9.83 3.44 -14.57
N LEU A 208 11.03 3.57 -14.01
CA LEU A 208 11.31 3.77 -12.60
C LEU A 208 12.08 5.07 -12.40
N VAL A 209 11.94 5.69 -11.24
CA VAL A 209 12.77 6.82 -10.82
C VAL A 209 13.91 6.28 -9.96
N ASP A 210 15.15 6.57 -10.35
CA ASP A 210 16.32 6.27 -9.53
C ASP A 210 16.43 7.29 -8.38
N GLY A 211 16.44 6.79 -7.14
CA GLY A 211 16.52 7.63 -5.94
C GLY A 211 17.87 8.36 -5.77
N GLU A 212 18.96 7.89 -6.40
CA GLU A 212 20.27 8.53 -6.33
C GLU A 212 20.42 9.66 -7.35
N THR A 213 20.12 9.39 -8.62
CA THR A 213 20.30 10.37 -9.70
C THR A 213 19.07 11.23 -9.95
N ARG A 214 17.90 10.83 -9.44
CA ARG A 214 16.59 11.45 -9.71
C ARG A 214 16.18 11.41 -11.18
N THR A 215 16.76 10.49 -11.95
CA THR A 215 16.43 10.29 -13.36
C THR A 215 15.48 9.14 -13.54
N THR A 216 14.65 9.23 -14.58
CA THR A 216 13.83 8.12 -15.04
C THR A 216 14.68 7.10 -15.79
N VAL A 217 14.51 5.82 -15.48
CA VAL A 217 15.21 4.69 -16.07
C VAL A 217 14.23 3.57 -16.40
N GLN A 218 14.48 2.83 -17.47
CA GLN A 218 13.64 1.68 -17.82
C GLN A 218 13.77 0.55 -16.80
N ILE A 219 12.68 -0.18 -16.56
CA ILE A 219 12.65 -1.33 -15.64
C ILE A 219 13.69 -2.42 -15.97
N ASP A 220 14.15 -2.49 -17.22
CA ASP A 220 15.18 -3.42 -17.68
C ASP A 220 16.53 -3.28 -16.96
N VAL A 221 16.77 -2.16 -16.25
CA VAL A 221 17.93 -2.03 -15.35
C VAL A 221 17.95 -3.07 -14.23
N LEU A 222 16.80 -3.69 -13.93
CA LEU A 222 16.63 -4.73 -12.91
C LEU A 222 16.81 -6.16 -13.47
N LYS A 223 17.00 -6.30 -14.78
CA LYS A 223 17.04 -7.59 -15.47
C LYS A 223 18.15 -8.48 -14.91
N LYS A 224 17.79 -9.72 -14.54
CA LYS A 224 18.68 -10.73 -13.94
C LYS A 224 19.37 -10.28 -12.64
N LYS A 225 18.85 -9.26 -11.97
CA LYS A 225 19.31 -8.83 -10.64
C LYS A 225 18.39 -9.36 -9.56
N HIS A 226 18.94 -9.49 -8.37
CA HIS A 226 18.12 -9.73 -7.19
C HIS A 226 17.40 -8.43 -6.78
N VAL A 227 16.09 -8.51 -6.57
CA VAL A 227 15.25 -7.35 -6.26
C VAL A 227 14.53 -7.54 -4.94
N LEU A 228 14.59 -6.52 -4.09
CA LEU A 228 13.78 -6.43 -2.88
C LEU A 228 12.66 -5.43 -3.11
N LEU A 229 11.40 -5.89 -3.13
CA LEU A 229 10.24 -5.02 -3.24
C LEU A 229 9.86 -4.51 -1.85
N LEU A 230 10.13 -3.24 -1.59
CA LEU A 230 9.69 -2.55 -0.38
C LEU A 230 8.24 -2.12 -0.57
N ILE A 231 7.32 -2.74 0.16
CA ILE A 231 5.89 -2.46 0.04
C ILE A 231 5.42 -1.84 1.35
N SER A 232 4.81 -0.67 1.30
CA SER A 232 4.37 0.04 2.52
C SER A 232 3.18 0.96 2.26
N SER A 233 2.51 1.39 3.33
CA SER A 233 1.66 2.57 3.27
C SER A 233 2.55 3.81 3.36
N LEU A 234 1.97 4.98 3.08
CA LEU A 234 2.68 6.25 3.24
C LEU A 234 2.86 6.62 4.73
N ASP A 235 1.98 6.18 5.63
CA ASP A 235 2.01 6.58 7.04
C ASP A 235 2.87 5.66 7.93
N ASN A 236 3.19 4.44 7.48
CA ASN A 236 3.83 3.42 8.33
C ASN A 236 5.34 3.24 8.09
N LEU A 237 5.99 4.12 7.34
CA LEU A 237 7.45 4.14 7.23
C LEU A 237 8.03 5.25 8.11
N SER A 238 8.61 4.86 9.25
CA SER A 238 9.28 5.80 10.15
C SER A 238 10.58 6.34 9.56
N GLN A 239 11.06 7.46 10.10
CA GLN A 239 12.32 8.05 9.65
C GLN A 239 13.51 7.14 9.94
N GLU A 240 13.50 6.49 11.10
CA GLU A 240 14.55 5.59 11.55
C GLU A 240 14.62 4.35 10.66
N GLU A 241 13.47 3.78 10.27
CA GLU A 241 13.40 2.65 9.33
C GLU A 241 14.10 2.97 8.00
N ILE A 242 13.82 4.13 7.42
CA ILE A 242 14.44 4.56 6.16
C ILE A 242 15.95 4.74 6.32
N LEU A 243 16.40 5.34 7.42
CA LEU A 243 17.83 5.58 7.68
C LEU A 243 18.61 4.28 7.84
N VAL A 244 18.09 3.33 8.61
CA VAL A 244 18.70 2.02 8.81
C VAL A 244 18.70 1.23 7.49
N LEU A 245 17.57 1.21 6.78
CA LEU A 245 17.45 0.49 5.52
C LEU A 245 18.42 1.06 4.48
N ARG A 246 18.61 2.38 4.45
CA ARG A 246 19.60 3.04 3.61
C ARG A 246 21.03 2.58 3.91
N LYS A 247 21.40 2.40 5.18
CA LYS A 247 22.73 1.88 5.55
C LYS A 247 22.91 0.46 5.00
N MET A 248 21.95 -0.43 5.25
CA MET A 248 22.02 -1.81 4.76
C MET A 248 21.97 -1.93 3.24
N TYR A 249 21.21 -1.06 2.58
CA TYR A 249 21.11 -1.03 1.12
C TYR A 249 22.45 -0.74 0.46
N LYS A 250 23.28 0.15 1.03
CA LYS A 250 24.62 0.42 0.50
C LYS A 250 25.47 -0.85 0.44
N ASP A 251 25.45 -1.64 1.52
CA ASP A 251 26.24 -2.87 1.61
C ASP A 251 25.71 -3.95 0.65
N LEU A 252 24.38 -4.09 0.54
CA LEU A 252 23.71 -5.00 -0.39
C LEU A 252 23.96 -4.64 -1.86
N LYS A 253 23.91 -3.34 -2.18
CA LYS A 253 24.17 -2.81 -3.53
C LYS A 253 25.62 -3.06 -3.94
N ALA A 254 26.57 -2.86 -3.03
CA ALA A 254 28.00 -3.02 -3.28
C ALA A 254 28.43 -4.50 -3.38
N SER A 255 27.91 -5.37 -2.51
CA SER A 255 28.45 -6.74 -2.36
C SER A 255 27.63 -7.82 -3.09
N LYS A 256 26.34 -7.58 -3.34
CA LYS A 256 25.40 -8.60 -3.87
C LYS A 256 24.65 -8.15 -5.13
N GLU A 257 24.98 -6.96 -5.65
CA GLU A 257 24.27 -6.31 -6.77
C GLU A 257 22.74 -6.20 -6.59
N CYS A 258 22.27 -6.28 -5.34
CA CYS A 258 20.85 -6.27 -5.03
C CYS A 258 20.28 -4.85 -5.23
N ARG A 259 19.03 -4.76 -5.70
CA ARG A 259 18.30 -3.50 -5.88
C ARG A 259 17.03 -3.49 -5.04
N ILE A 260 16.70 -2.35 -4.44
CA ILE A 260 15.40 -2.14 -3.79
C ILE A 260 14.50 -1.38 -4.76
N VAL A 261 13.21 -1.74 -4.79
CA VAL A 261 12.16 -0.98 -5.47
C VAL A 261 11.04 -0.71 -4.48
N TRP A 262 10.64 0.56 -4.32
CA TRP A 262 9.53 0.94 -3.45
C TRP A 262 8.19 0.95 -4.18
N LEU A 263 7.21 0.27 -3.59
CA LEU A 263 5.83 0.13 -4.03
C LEU A 263 4.87 0.64 -2.93
N PRO A 264 4.46 1.92 -2.98
CA PRO A 264 3.50 2.46 -2.02
C PRO A 264 2.08 1.95 -2.27
N ILE A 265 1.46 1.34 -1.26
CA ILE A 265 0.05 0.95 -1.28
C ILE A 265 -0.78 2.11 -0.73
N VAL A 266 -1.39 2.87 -1.63
CA VAL A 266 -2.22 4.04 -1.32
C VAL A 266 -3.71 3.71 -1.34
N ASP A 267 -4.47 4.35 -0.44
CA ASP A 267 -5.93 4.31 -0.47
C ASP A 267 -6.43 5.44 -1.39
N ARG A 268 -7.14 5.07 -2.45
CA ARG A 268 -7.64 6.02 -3.46
C ARG A 268 -8.88 6.79 -3.01
N SER A 269 -9.42 6.51 -1.81
CA SER A 269 -10.57 7.20 -1.24
C SER A 269 -10.22 8.51 -0.50
N ILE A 270 -8.93 8.77 -0.26
CA ILE A 270 -8.40 9.94 0.45
C ILE A 270 -8.07 11.05 -0.55
N ASP A 271 -7.94 12.30 -0.07
CA ASP A 271 -7.42 13.42 -0.85
C ASP A 271 -6.10 13.04 -1.58
N TRP A 272 -6.18 13.03 -2.90
CA TRP A 272 -5.08 12.64 -3.77
C TRP A 272 -3.92 13.63 -3.73
N GLN A 273 -4.20 14.93 -3.55
CA GLN A 273 -3.15 15.95 -3.49
C GLN A 273 -2.28 15.77 -2.24
N GLN A 274 -2.91 15.54 -1.09
CA GLN A 274 -2.19 15.25 0.15
C GLN A 274 -1.38 13.95 0.05
N THR A 275 -1.94 12.94 -0.61
CA THR A 275 -1.29 11.64 -0.86
C THR A 275 -0.02 11.81 -1.69
N LEU A 276 -0.09 12.58 -2.78
CA LEU A 276 1.06 12.86 -3.65
C LEU A 276 2.16 13.63 -2.89
N TYR A 277 1.81 14.67 -2.13
CA TYR A 277 2.79 15.42 -1.34
C TYR A 277 3.55 14.52 -0.34
N LYS A 278 2.82 13.65 0.38
CA LYS A 278 3.43 12.67 1.29
C LYS A 278 4.34 11.69 0.55
N PHE A 279 3.89 11.19 -0.60
CA PHE A 279 4.66 10.29 -1.45
C PHE A 279 5.98 10.92 -1.90
N GLU A 280 5.96 12.13 -2.45
CA GLU A 280 7.16 12.85 -2.90
C GLU A 280 8.14 13.14 -1.74
N SER A 281 7.61 13.51 -0.57
CA SER A 281 8.41 13.75 0.63
C SER A 281 9.20 12.49 1.07
N LEU A 282 8.55 11.33 1.03
CA LEU A 282 9.20 10.04 1.31
C LEU A 282 10.19 9.65 0.20
N GLN A 283 9.80 9.78 -1.06
CA GLN A 283 10.62 9.47 -2.23
C GLN A 283 11.95 10.23 -2.22
N LYS A 284 11.94 11.52 -1.83
CA LYS A 284 13.14 12.37 -1.68
C LYS A 284 14.16 11.84 -0.67
N ARG A 285 13.74 10.99 0.27
CA ARG A 285 14.61 10.44 1.33
C ARG A 285 15.16 9.06 1.00
N MET A 286 14.65 8.44 -0.07
CA MET A 286 15.01 7.08 -0.47
C MET A 286 16.08 7.09 -1.56
N PRO A 287 17.15 6.29 -1.43
CA PRO A 287 18.22 6.14 -2.44
C PRO A 287 17.95 5.02 -3.46
N TRP A 288 16.82 4.32 -3.37
CA TRP A 288 16.50 3.16 -4.21
C TRP A 288 15.48 3.53 -5.29
N TYR A 289 15.15 2.57 -6.16
CA TYR A 289 14.19 2.80 -7.24
C TYR A 289 12.78 2.96 -6.69
N THR A 290 11.99 3.81 -7.33
CA THR A 290 10.59 4.06 -6.97
C THR A 290 9.75 4.19 -8.23
N ILE A 291 8.45 3.89 -8.17
CA ILE A 291 7.53 4.21 -9.25
C ILE A 291 7.32 5.72 -9.39
N GLN A 292 6.88 6.19 -10.56
CA GLN A 292 6.59 7.60 -10.80
C GLN A 292 5.30 8.05 -10.11
N ASP A 293 4.23 7.26 -10.22
CA ASP A 293 2.92 7.56 -9.66
C ASP A 293 2.36 6.34 -8.92
N PRO A 294 2.00 6.46 -7.62
CA PRO A 294 1.30 5.41 -6.87
C PRO A 294 0.01 4.88 -7.53
N ALA A 295 -0.69 5.68 -8.34
CA ALA A 295 -1.91 5.26 -9.04
C ALA A 295 -1.65 4.19 -10.12
N THR A 296 -0.40 4.05 -10.58
CA THR A 296 -0.01 3.06 -11.59
C THR A 296 -0.17 1.62 -11.10
N ILE A 297 -0.06 1.36 -9.79
CA ILE A 297 -0.22 0.01 -9.25
C ILE A 297 -1.68 -0.45 -9.43
N GLN A 298 -1.89 -1.53 -10.18
CA GLN A 298 -3.21 -2.06 -10.46
C GLN A 298 -3.92 -2.60 -9.19
N PRO A 299 -5.26 -2.47 -9.10
CA PRO A 299 -6.04 -3.05 -8.00
C PRO A 299 -5.84 -4.56 -7.81
N ALA A 300 -5.67 -5.33 -8.89
CA ALA A 300 -5.43 -6.77 -8.82
C ALA A 300 -4.11 -7.10 -8.09
N VAL A 301 -3.06 -6.31 -8.32
CA VAL A 301 -1.78 -6.44 -7.61
C VAL A 301 -1.96 -6.09 -6.13
N ILE A 302 -2.65 -4.99 -5.82
CA ILE A 302 -2.91 -4.60 -4.42
C ILE A 302 -3.69 -5.70 -3.68
N LYS A 303 -4.67 -6.30 -4.33
CA LYS A 303 -5.43 -7.44 -3.80
C LYS A 303 -4.51 -8.64 -3.53
N TYR A 304 -3.68 -9.02 -4.50
CA TYR A 304 -2.70 -10.10 -4.34
C TYR A 304 -1.73 -9.87 -3.17
N ILE A 305 -1.17 -8.66 -3.05
CA ILE A 305 -0.28 -8.27 -1.95
C ILE A 305 -0.99 -8.43 -0.59
N LYS A 306 -2.26 -8.02 -0.49
CA LYS A 306 -3.05 -8.13 0.74
C LYS A 306 -3.41 -9.57 1.08
N GLU A 307 -3.85 -10.35 0.09
CA GLU A 307 -4.39 -11.69 0.29
C GLU A 307 -3.29 -12.77 0.38
N GLU A 308 -2.31 -12.76 -0.51
CA GLU A 308 -1.27 -13.78 -0.61
C GLU A 308 -0.06 -13.45 0.28
N TRP A 309 0.41 -12.19 0.28
CA TRP A 309 1.54 -11.77 1.12
C TRP A 309 1.11 -11.25 2.50
N LYS A 310 -0.19 -11.34 2.83
CA LYS A 310 -0.77 -10.98 4.13
C LYS A 310 -0.41 -9.56 4.59
N TYR A 311 -0.33 -8.62 3.64
CA TYR A 311 0.00 -7.23 3.94
C TYR A 311 -1.13 -6.51 4.69
N SER A 312 -0.83 -6.02 5.89
CA SER A 312 -1.75 -5.27 6.76
C SER A 312 -1.19 -3.90 7.17
N LYS A 313 -0.90 -3.07 6.16
CA LYS A 313 -0.41 -1.68 6.25
C LYS A 313 1.05 -1.48 6.72
N LYS A 314 1.61 -2.30 7.59
CA LYS A 314 3.05 -2.18 7.95
C LYS A 314 3.92 -2.63 6.79
N ALA A 315 5.08 -1.98 6.63
CA ALA A 315 5.99 -2.27 5.55
C ALA A 315 6.43 -3.74 5.54
N ILE A 316 6.42 -4.35 4.36
CA ILE A 316 6.98 -5.68 4.08
C ILE A 316 8.08 -5.56 3.03
N LEU A 317 9.02 -6.50 3.02
CA LEU A 317 10.12 -6.53 2.07
C LEU A 317 10.12 -7.87 1.35
N VAL A 318 9.71 -7.91 0.08
CA VAL A 318 9.60 -9.16 -0.67
C VAL A 318 10.88 -9.42 -1.45
N SER A 319 11.46 -10.60 -1.27
CA SER A 319 12.68 -11.04 -1.94
C SER A 319 12.37 -11.72 -3.27
N VAL A 320 12.90 -11.19 -4.37
CA VAL A 320 12.71 -11.68 -5.74
C VAL A 320 14.07 -12.02 -6.36
N ASP A 321 14.22 -13.26 -6.81
CA ASP A 321 15.45 -13.73 -7.45
C ASP A 321 15.60 -13.25 -8.91
N PRO A 322 16.77 -13.43 -9.54
CA PRO A 322 17.00 -13.08 -10.95
C PRO A 322 16.05 -13.73 -11.98
N GLN A 323 15.37 -14.81 -11.62
CA GLN A 323 14.40 -15.56 -12.42
C GLN A 323 12.96 -15.16 -12.12
N GLY A 324 12.74 -14.20 -11.20
CA GLY A 324 11.41 -13.72 -10.81
C GLY A 324 10.70 -14.58 -9.77
N ARG A 325 11.38 -15.52 -9.12
CA ARG A 325 10.79 -16.32 -8.05
C ARG A 325 10.77 -15.52 -6.74
N ILE A 326 9.66 -15.63 -6.02
CA ILE A 326 9.53 -15.05 -4.68
C ILE A 326 10.21 -15.97 -3.68
N LEU A 327 11.33 -15.53 -3.11
CA LEU A 327 12.10 -16.30 -2.13
C LEU A 327 11.58 -16.13 -0.70
N ASN A 328 11.07 -14.93 -0.38
CA ASN A 328 10.52 -14.60 0.93
C ASN A 328 9.52 -13.44 0.79
N GLN A 329 8.33 -13.61 1.35
CA GLN A 329 7.25 -12.63 1.30
C GLN A 329 7.45 -11.47 2.29
N ASN A 330 8.30 -11.65 3.29
CA ASN A 330 8.65 -10.58 4.24
C ASN A 330 10.05 -10.78 4.86
N ALA A 331 11.07 -10.41 4.10
CA ALA A 331 12.47 -10.44 4.48
C ALA A 331 12.89 -9.36 5.50
N PHE A 332 12.00 -8.48 5.97
CA PHE A 332 12.38 -7.46 6.97
C PHE A 332 12.91 -8.08 8.26
N HIS A 333 12.31 -9.19 8.69
CA HIS A 333 12.73 -9.89 9.89
C HIS A 333 14.17 -10.37 9.74
N THR A 334 14.42 -11.12 8.69
CA THR A 334 15.72 -11.68 8.37
C THR A 334 16.77 -10.59 8.13
N LEU A 335 16.43 -9.53 7.39
CA LEU A 335 17.33 -8.40 7.12
C LEU A 335 17.71 -7.63 8.39
N TRP A 336 16.75 -7.34 9.28
CA TRP A 336 17.04 -6.66 10.54
C TRP A 336 17.90 -7.49 11.49
N ILE A 337 17.68 -8.80 11.56
CA ILE A 337 18.45 -9.67 12.47
C ILE A 337 19.86 -9.91 11.93
N TRP A 338 19.99 -10.23 10.64
CA TRP A 338 21.21 -10.82 10.07
C TRP A 338 21.92 -9.94 9.05
N GLY A 339 21.29 -8.85 8.60
CA GLY A 339 21.86 -7.97 7.58
C GLY A 339 22.18 -8.73 6.29
N ILE A 340 23.37 -8.47 5.73
CA ILE A 340 23.81 -9.05 4.47
C ILE A 340 24.07 -10.56 4.52
N SER A 341 24.34 -11.11 5.71
CA SER A 341 24.64 -12.53 5.92
C SER A 341 23.44 -13.42 5.62
N ALA A 342 22.22 -12.87 5.67
CA ALA A 342 21.01 -13.60 5.33
C ALA A 342 20.68 -13.63 3.84
N PHE A 343 21.41 -12.91 2.98
CA PHE A 343 21.15 -12.92 1.54
C PHE A 343 21.23 -14.36 0.97
N PRO A 344 20.26 -14.84 0.17
CA PRO A 344 19.19 -14.11 -0.52
C PRO A 344 17.82 -14.08 0.21
N PHE A 345 17.87 -14.18 1.54
CA PHE A 345 16.75 -14.06 2.48
C PHE A 345 15.74 -15.20 2.39
N THR A 346 16.19 -16.41 2.05
CA THR A 346 15.32 -17.60 2.04
C THR A 346 15.05 -18.12 3.45
N ALA A 347 13.96 -18.88 3.61
CA ALA A 347 13.63 -19.51 4.89
C ALA A 347 14.73 -20.50 5.34
N GLU A 348 15.33 -21.23 4.41
CA GLU A 348 16.41 -22.19 4.71
C GLU A 348 17.67 -21.46 5.20
N THR A 349 17.97 -20.29 4.63
CA THR A 349 19.11 -19.47 5.05
C THR A 349 18.89 -18.95 6.47
N GLU A 350 17.67 -18.47 6.77
CA GLU A 350 17.31 -18.02 8.12
C GLU A 350 17.38 -19.16 9.14
N GLU A 351 16.88 -20.35 8.79
CA GLU A 351 16.94 -21.53 9.66
C GLU A 351 18.39 -21.96 9.93
N ALA A 352 19.26 -21.94 8.92
CA ALA A 352 20.68 -22.24 9.07
C ALA A 352 21.38 -21.25 10.01
N LEU A 353 21.10 -19.95 9.87
CA LEU A 353 21.65 -18.91 10.74
C LEU A 353 21.20 -19.08 12.18
N TRP A 354 19.94 -19.45 12.41
CA TRP A 354 19.45 -19.75 13.75
C TRP A 354 20.08 -20.99 14.39
N LYS A 355 20.46 -21.99 13.59
CA LYS A 355 21.16 -23.20 14.05
C LYS A 355 22.61 -22.94 14.41
N GLU A 356 23.28 -22.04 13.68
CA GLU A 356 24.68 -21.69 13.90
C GLU A 356 24.89 -20.77 15.11
N LYS A 357 23.93 -19.88 15.38
CA LYS A 357 24.12 -18.77 16.32
C LYS A 357 23.57 -19.08 17.71
N SER A 358 24.36 -18.72 18.72
CA SER A 358 23.98 -18.75 20.13
C SER A 358 23.70 -17.35 20.68
N TRP A 359 23.10 -17.27 21.87
CA TRP A 359 22.90 -16.01 22.59
C TRP A 359 24.26 -15.39 22.98
N THR A 360 24.69 -14.39 22.23
CA THR A 360 25.97 -13.71 22.39
C THR A 360 25.78 -12.21 22.30
N LEU A 361 26.70 -11.44 22.88
CA LEU A 361 26.66 -9.98 22.79
C LEU A 361 26.74 -9.49 21.33
N GLU A 362 27.44 -10.21 20.47
CA GLU A 362 27.52 -9.92 19.03
C GLU A 362 26.15 -10.08 18.37
N LEU A 363 25.44 -11.17 18.68
CA LEU A 363 24.07 -11.38 18.22
C LEU A 363 23.17 -10.29 18.75
N LEU A 364 23.31 -9.82 19.99
CA LEU A 364 22.44 -8.78 20.57
C LEU A 364 22.70 -7.40 19.95
N VAL A 365 23.97 -6.97 19.89
CA VAL A 365 24.35 -5.62 19.44
C VAL A 365 24.30 -5.50 17.92
N GLY A 366 24.49 -6.58 17.16
CA GLY A 366 24.31 -6.59 15.70
C GLY A 366 25.23 -5.61 14.96
N GLY A 367 26.41 -5.32 15.52
CA GLY A 367 27.36 -4.38 14.94
C GLY A 367 26.91 -2.91 14.91
N ILE A 368 25.98 -2.53 15.80
CA ILE A 368 25.49 -1.15 15.91
C ILE A 368 26.61 -0.19 16.36
N ASP A 369 27.50 -0.65 17.23
CA ASP A 369 28.55 0.18 17.84
C ASP A 369 29.91 -0.54 17.80
N ALA A 370 30.92 0.14 17.24
CA ALA A 370 32.26 -0.40 17.05
C ALA A 370 33.05 -0.52 18.37
N THR A 371 32.76 0.33 19.35
CA THR A 371 33.42 0.34 20.66
C THR A 371 33.06 -0.93 21.44
N ILE A 372 31.79 -1.34 21.43
CA ILE A 372 31.37 -2.61 22.04
C ILE A 372 32.07 -3.79 21.36
N LEU A 373 32.12 -3.80 20.01
CA LEU A 373 32.82 -4.86 19.28
C LEU A 373 34.31 -4.92 19.62
N GLN A 374 34.94 -3.77 19.89
CA GLN A 374 36.32 -3.72 20.36
C GLN A 374 36.45 -4.29 21.77
N TRP A 375 35.60 -3.89 22.72
CA TRP A 375 35.61 -4.42 24.08
C TRP A 375 35.40 -5.94 24.12
N MET A 376 34.61 -6.48 23.20
CA MET A 376 34.45 -7.93 23.05
C MET A 376 35.75 -8.64 22.62
N LYS A 377 36.55 -8.02 21.73
CA LYS A 377 37.85 -8.56 21.31
C LYS A 377 38.87 -8.51 22.45
N GLU A 378 38.74 -7.52 23.33
CA GLU A 378 39.58 -7.34 24.51
C GLU A 378 39.11 -8.17 25.73
N GLU A 379 38.09 -9.02 25.55
CA GLU A 379 37.53 -9.90 26.59
C GLU A 379 37.10 -9.17 27.88
N ARG A 380 36.69 -7.91 27.76
CA ARG A 380 36.22 -7.10 28.90
C ARG A 380 34.88 -7.60 29.44
N PHE A 381 34.60 -7.25 30.70
CA PHE A 381 33.23 -7.32 31.21
C PHE A 381 32.43 -6.16 30.61
N ILE A 382 31.26 -6.45 30.04
CA ILE A 382 30.45 -5.45 29.34
C ILE A 382 29.07 -5.41 29.98
N CYS A 383 28.59 -4.21 30.31
CA CYS A 383 27.24 -3.99 30.78
C CYS A 383 26.49 -3.08 29.81
N LEU A 384 25.42 -3.60 29.22
CA LEU A 384 24.44 -2.80 28.52
C LEU A 384 23.34 -2.42 29.48
N TYR A 385 22.94 -1.15 29.50
CA TYR A 385 21.88 -0.71 30.40
C TYR A 385 21.03 0.40 29.78
N GLY A 386 19.84 0.60 30.33
CA GLY A 386 18.92 1.61 29.85
C GLY A 386 17.83 1.97 30.87
N GLY A 387 17.22 3.13 30.69
CA GLY A 387 16.20 3.64 31.61
C GLY A 387 15.83 5.09 31.28
N ASN A 388 14.71 5.55 31.81
CA ASN A 388 14.19 6.91 31.60
C ASN A 388 14.33 7.81 32.83
N ASP A 389 14.86 7.27 33.93
CA ASP A 389 15.05 7.95 35.21
C ASP A 389 16.54 8.26 35.40
N ALA A 390 16.86 9.55 35.36
CA ALA A 390 18.22 10.04 35.54
C ALA A 390 18.79 9.72 36.94
N ALA A 391 17.95 9.72 37.99
CA ALA A 391 18.40 9.39 39.34
C ALA A 391 18.77 7.91 39.44
N TRP A 392 17.95 7.04 38.84
CA TRP A 392 18.27 5.61 38.74
C TRP A 392 19.56 5.37 37.96
N ILE A 393 19.75 6.04 36.82
CA ILE A 393 20.97 5.91 35.99
C ILE A 393 22.23 6.30 36.77
N ARG A 394 22.21 7.44 37.45
CA ARG A 394 23.33 7.90 38.29
C ARG A 394 23.62 6.91 39.41
N LYS A 395 22.59 6.48 40.12
CA LYS A 395 22.74 5.54 41.24
C LYS A 395 23.33 4.22 40.75
N PHE A 396 22.82 3.66 39.65
CA PHE A 396 23.31 2.42 39.07
C PHE A 396 24.76 2.53 38.59
N THR A 397 25.10 3.56 37.80
CA THR A 397 26.45 3.75 37.25
C THR A 397 27.52 3.94 38.33
N ASN A 398 27.22 4.74 39.38
CA ASN A 398 28.13 4.92 40.50
C ASN A 398 28.36 3.62 41.28
N SER A 399 27.29 2.86 41.57
CA SER A 399 27.40 1.58 42.25
C SER A 399 28.17 0.55 41.41
N ALA A 400 27.92 0.48 40.10
CA ALA A 400 28.63 -0.41 39.19
C ALA A 400 30.13 -0.07 39.11
N LYS A 401 30.51 1.22 39.02
CA LYS A 401 31.93 1.65 39.08
C LYS A 401 32.61 1.26 40.39
N ALA A 402 31.90 1.38 41.52
CA ALA A 402 32.41 0.96 42.83
C ALA A 402 32.65 -0.56 42.89
N VAL A 403 31.74 -1.35 42.32
CA VAL A 403 31.90 -2.80 42.19
C VAL A 403 33.06 -3.15 41.27
N ALA A 404 33.18 -2.49 40.10
CA ALA A 404 34.27 -2.70 39.16
C ALA A 404 35.65 -2.49 39.83
N SER A 405 35.75 -1.43 40.64
CA SER A 405 36.97 -1.09 41.38
C SER A 405 37.28 -2.14 42.46
N LYS A 406 36.27 -2.58 43.22
CA LYS A 406 36.42 -3.59 44.29
C LYS A 406 36.74 -4.98 43.74
N ALA A 407 36.11 -5.38 42.64
CA ALA A 407 36.31 -6.66 41.98
C ALA A 407 37.54 -6.66 41.04
N GLN A 408 38.21 -5.51 40.86
CA GLN A 408 39.36 -5.33 39.98
C GLN A 408 39.10 -5.80 38.53
N ILE A 409 37.91 -5.51 38.00
CA ILE A 409 37.49 -5.90 36.65
C ILE A 409 37.53 -4.73 35.68
N ASN A 410 38.02 -4.98 34.46
CA ASN A 410 37.96 -4.01 33.37
C ASN A 410 36.54 -3.99 32.79
N TRP A 411 35.78 -2.97 33.16
CA TRP A 411 34.34 -2.87 32.92
C TRP A 411 34.03 -1.83 31.83
N GLY A 412 33.46 -2.29 30.71
CA GLY A 412 32.85 -1.43 29.69
C GLY A 412 31.35 -1.23 29.96
N MET A 413 30.93 -0.01 30.32
CA MET A 413 29.52 0.32 30.51
C MET A 413 28.98 1.07 29.30
N ALA A 414 27.79 0.69 28.86
CA ALA A 414 27.23 1.11 27.59
C ALA A 414 25.74 1.44 27.74
N TYR A 415 25.36 2.71 27.58
CA TYR A 415 23.96 3.12 27.62
C TYR A 415 23.28 2.90 26.26
N VAL A 416 22.24 2.06 26.26
CA VAL A 416 21.43 1.68 25.08
C VAL A 416 20.07 2.38 25.08
N GLY A 417 19.52 2.68 26.26
CA GLY A 417 18.24 3.38 26.41
C GLY A 417 17.00 2.50 26.34
N LYS A 418 15.84 3.11 26.07
CA LYS A 418 14.52 2.46 25.97
C LYS A 418 13.76 2.96 24.76
N LYS A 419 12.82 2.16 24.24
CA LYS A 419 12.04 2.49 23.04
C LYS A 419 11.32 3.83 23.14
N ASN A 420 10.79 4.16 24.32
CA ASN A 420 10.04 5.40 24.58
C ASN A 420 10.91 6.57 25.06
N ALA A 421 12.25 6.41 25.12
CA ALA A 421 13.14 7.40 25.74
C ALA A 421 13.50 8.58 24.83
N LYS A 422 13.04 8.63 23.57
CA LYS A 422 13.53 9.62 22.58
C LYS A 422 13.55 11.06 23.09
N LYS A 423 12.45 11.54 23.71
CA LYS A 423 12.36 12.91 24.24
C LYS A 423 13.35 13.18 25.40
N ARG A 424 13.77 12.15 26.14
CA ARG A 424 14.73 12.25 27.27
C ARG A 424 16.14 11.80 26.92
N LEU A 425 16.36 11.33 25.69
CA LEU A 425 17.65 10.78 25.28
C LEU A 425 18.74 11.85 25.32
N GLU A 426 18.42 13.07 24.91
CA GLU A 426 19.36 14.21 24.94
C GLU A 426 19.75 14.59 26.38
N GLU A 427 18.77 14.67 27.28
CA GLU A 427 18.99 14.95 28.70
C GLU A 427 19.87 13.89 29.36
N ILE A 428 19.55 12.61 29.15
CA ILE A 428 20.29 11.49 29.71
C ILE A 428 21.71 11.41 29.12
N SER A 429 21.84 11.62 27.81
CA SER A 429 23.14 11.62 27.13
C SER A 429 24.05 12.75 27.65
N SER A 430 23.48 13.93 27.89
CA SER A 430 24.18 15.06 28.51
C SER A 430 24.68 14.72 29.92
N ILE A 431 23.88 14.03 30.73
CA ILE A 431 24.29 13.60 32.08
C ILE A 431 25.45 12.60 32.00
N ILE A 432 25.31 11.56 31.19
CA ILE A 432 26.34 10.51 31.07
C ILE A 432 27.66 11.08 30.57
N THR A 433 27.61 11.98 29.58
CA THR A 433 28.81 12.63 29.01
C THR A 433 29.49 13.55 30.02
N LYS A 434 28.72 14.35 30.77
CA LYS A 434 29.26 15.28 31.77
C LYS A 434 29.90 14.56 32.96
N GLU A 435 29.33 13.44 33.36
CA GLU A 435 29.77 12.66 34.53
C GLU A 435 30.79 11.58 34.17
N ASP A 436 31.16 11.45 32.89
CA ASP A 436 32.00 10.38 32.33
C ASP A 436 31.58 9.00 32.87
N SER A 437 30.26 8.79 32.94
CA SER A 437 29.65 7.67 33.67
C SER A 437 29.71 6.36 32.90
N SER A 438 29.68 6.43 31.56
CA SER A 438 29.69 5.29 30.66
C SER A 438 29.84 5.73 29.20
N HIS A 439 30.08 4.79 28.29
CA HIS A 439 29.97 5.02 26.85
C HIS A 439 28.49 5.14 26.45
N ILE A 440 28.18 6.12 25.61
CA ILE A 440 26.84 6.22 25.02
C ILE A 440 26.91 5.55 23.66
N VAL A 441 26.25 4.41 23.58
CA VAL A 441 26.39 3.49 22.45
C VAL A 441 25.68 4.02 21.20
N ILE A 442 24.66 4.88 21.37
CA ILE A 442 23.61 4.98 20.36
C ILE A 442 22.95 6.37 20.25
N ASP A 443 22.76 6.85 19.01
CA ASP A 443 21.82 7.91 18.65
C ASP A 443 20.33 7.44 18.65
N GLY A 444 19.37 8.34 18.44
CA GLY A 444 17.95 7.96 18.43
C GLY A 444 17.59 6.86 17.41
N THR A 445 18.33 6.75 16.30
CA THR A 445 18.07 5.79 15.22
C THR A 445 18.57 4.39 15.58
N ALA A 446 19.79 4.28 16.08
CA ALA A 446 20.33 2.99 16.46
C ALA A 446 19.61 2.43 17.70
N MET A 447 19.01 3.28 18.57
CA MET A 447 18.31 2.85 19.78
C MET A 447 17.00 2.21 19.34
N TRP A 448 16.31 2.89 18.43
CA TRP A 448 15.16 2.34 17.74
C TRP A 448 15.51 1.01 17.06
N PHE A 449 16.65 0.93 16.37
CA PHE A 449 17.05 -0.29 15.66
C PHE A 449 17.36 -1.46 16.60
N PHE A 450 18.04 -1.22 17.73
CA PHE A 450 18.31 -2.23 18.76
C PHE A 450 17.01 -2.91 19.22
N TRP A 451 16.01 -2.11 19.61
CA TRP A 451 14.72 -2.62 20.07
C TRP A 451 13.90 -3.24 18.92
N ALA A 452 13.88 -2.62 17.74
CA ALA A 452 13.20 -3.17 16.57
C ALA A 452 13.76 -4.55 16.20
N ARG A 453 15.08 -4.73 16.29
CA ARG A 453 15.75 -5.99 16.00
C ARG A 453 15.38 -7.10 17.00
N LEU A 454 15.31 -6.80 18.29
CA LEU A 454 14.81 -7.74 19.31
C LEU A 454 13.36 -8.17 19.04
N GLU A 455 12.48 -7.22 18.67
CA GLU A 455 11.11 -7.54 18.27
C GLU A 455 11.06 -8.46 17.05
N ARG A 456 11.96 -8.27 16.08
CA ARG A 456 12.06 -9.16 14.92
C ARG A 456 12.60 -10.54 15.27
N MET A 457 13.58 -10.64 16.18
CA MET A 457 14.08 -11.93 16.67
C MET A 457 12.96 -12.74 17.32
N LEU A 458 12.16 -12.11 18.19
CA LEU A 458 11.02 -12.76 18.83
C LEU A 458 10.02 -13.28 17.78
N TYR A 459 9.67 -12.44 16.81
CA TYR A 459 8.73 -12.82 15.76
C TYR A 459 9.24 -13.99 14.90
N SER A 460 10.50 -13.92 14.45
CA SER A 460 11.11 -14.98 13.65
C SER A 460 11.10 -16.31 14.43
N LYS A 461 11.50 -16.31 15.70
CA LYS A 461 11.45 -17.50 16.57
C LYS A 461 10.03 -18.06 16.74
N LEU A 462 9.02 -17.19 16.88
CA LEU A 462 7.62 -17.60 16.93
C LEU A 462 7.15 -18.26 15.62
N GLN A 463 7.56 -17.74 14.46
CA GLN A 463 7.23 -18.34 13.16
C GLN A 463 7.85 -19.74 13.00
N HIS A 464 9.04 -19.96 13.56
CA HIS A 464 9.69 -21.27 13.62
C HIS A 464 9.12 -22.21 14.70
N GLY A 465 8.06 -21.81 15.42
CA GLY A 465 7.41 -22.64 16.43
C GLY A 465 8.21 -22.84 17.72
N MET A 466 9.18 -21.95 18.00
CA MET A 466 9.95 -21.99 19.24
C MET A 466 9.13 -21.49 20.43
N SER A 467 9.52 -21.89 21.63
CA SER A 467 8.92 -21.44 22.90
C SER A 467 10.00 -21.08 23.92
N VAL A 468 9.64 -20.36 24.99
CA VAL A 468 10.56 -19.96 26.08
C VAL A 468 11.29 -21.18 26.67
N GLU A 469 10.61 -22.30 26.78
CA GLU A 469 11.14 -23.53 27.39
C GLU A 469 12.12 -24.25 26.47
N LYS A 470 11.97 -24.07 25.14
CA LYS A 470 12.74 -24.80 24.12
C LYS A 470 13.92 -24.01 23.57
N ASP A 471 13.89 -22.68 23.64
CA ASP A 471 14.88 -21.82 22.99
C ASP A 471 15.42 -20.74 23.94
N ASN A 472 16.72 -20.85 24.25
CA ASN A 472 17.39 -19.91 25.14
C ASN A 472 17.39 -18.47 24.59
N ILE A 473 17.57 -18.30 23.28
CA ILE A 473 17.58 -16.98 22.64
C ILE A 473 16.21 -16.31 22.81
N MET A 474 15.14 -17.04 22.55
CA MET A 474 13.77 -16.56 22.68
C MET A 474 13.45 -16.16 24.13
N ARG A 475 13.91 -16.94 25.12
CA ARG A 475 13.78 -16.59 26.54
C ARG A 475 14.48 -15.27 26.85
N GLU A 476 15.74 -15.11 26.45
CA GLU A 476 16.52 -13.90 26.74
C GLU A 476 15.98 -12.66 25.99
N VAL A 477 15.55 -12.82 24.74
CA VAL A 477 14.88 -11.76 23.97
C VAL A 477 13.59 -11.33 24.65
N MET A 478 12.77 -12.26 25.13
CA MET A 478 11.54 -11.92 25.87
C MET A 478 11.83 -11.22 27.19
N THR A 479 12.87 -11.65 27.92
CA THR A 479 13.32 -10.98 29.15
C THR A 479 13.65 -9.52 28.86
N LEU A 480 14.48 -9.23 27.85
CA LEU A 480 14.83 -7.85 27.49
C LEU A 480 13.63 -7.02 27.02
N LEU A 481 12.73 -7.59 26.20
CA LEU A 481 11.53 -6.88 25.76
C LEU A 481 10.57 -6.59 26.93
N SER A 482 10.54 -7.47 27.94
CA SER A 482 9.77 -7.22 29.17
C SER A 482 10.34 -6.06 30.00
N PHE A 483 11.65 -5.84 29.93
CA PHE A 483 12.31 -4.74 30.62
C PHE A 483 11.97 -3.39 29.98
N ASP A 484 11.92 -3.32 28.65
CA ASP A 484 11.49 -2.11 27.93
C ASP A 484 10.04 -1.73 28.26
N GLY A 485 9.15 -2.72 28.37
CA GLY A 485 7.74 -2.52 28.72
C GLY A 485 7.50 -2.06 30.17
N SER A 486 8.48 -2.19 31.06
CA SER A 486 8.44 -1.64 32.41
C SER A 486 8.79 -0.14 32.43
N ASP A 487 8.44 0.60 33.48
CA ASP A 487 8.91 1.98 33.67
C ASP A 487 10.29 2.06 34.34
N GLN A 488 10.86 0.91 34.73
CA GLN A 488 12.08 0.82 35.53
C GLN A 488 13.36 0.71 34.68
N GLY A 489 14.52 1.08 35.21
CA GLY A 489 15.79 0.84 34.51
C GLY A 489 16.08 -0.65 34.30
N TRP A 490 17.02 -0.98 33.42
CA TRP A 490 17.43 -2.35 33.13
C TRP A 490 18.93 -2.43 32.89
N ALA A 491 19.51 -3.58 33.19
CA ALA A 491 20.91 -3.86 32.95
C ALA A 491 21.11 -5.33 32.57
N ILE A 492 22.09 -5.57 31.72
CA ILE A 492 22.50 -6.90 31.31
C ILE A 492 24.02 -6.95 31.21
N PHE A 493 24.60 -8.03 31.68
CA PHE A 493 26.02 -8.17 31.92
C PHE A 493 26.55 -9.36 31.12
N TRP A 494 27.70 -9.16 30.49
CA TRP A 494 28.40 -10.14 29.68
C TRP A 494 29.89 -10.19 30.03
N ARG A 495 30.52 -11.31 29.70
CA ARG A 495 31.97 -11.47 29.72
C ARG A 495 32.51 -11.80 28.33
N GLY A 496 33.18 -10.85 27.69
CA GLY A 496 33.83 -11.08 26.40
C GLY A 496 32.93 -11.74 25.35
N LYS A 497 33.37 -12.88 24.81
CA LYS A 497 32.64 -13.68 23.80
C LYS A 497 31.86 -14.87 24.38
N THR A 498 31.75 -14.99 25.71
CA THR A 498 31.05 -16.11 26.32
C THR A 498 29.53 -15.99 26.15
N GLN A 499 28.83 -17.11 26.37
CA GLN A 499 27.37 -17.15 26.43
C GLN A 499 26.85 -16.84 27.84
N GLU A 500 27.73 -16.55 28.80
CA GLU A 500 27.36 -16.26 30.18
C GLU A 500 26.75 -14.86 30.25
N THR A 501 25.51 -14.80 30.71
CA THR A 501 24.75 -13.56 30.81
C THR A 501 24.02 -13.47 32.13
N ALA A 502 24.00 -12.28 32.70
CA ALA A 502 23.13 -11.95 33.82
C ALA A 502 22.27 -10.75 33.46
N SER A 503 20.99 -10.76 33.81
CA SER A 503 20.06 -9.67 33.48
C SER A 503 19.24 -9.28 34.69
N ALA A 504 19.05 -7.97 34.89
CA ALA A 504 18.36 -7.43 36.05
C ALA A 504 17.53 -6.20 35.70
N LYS A 505 16.40 -6.03 36.39
CA LYS A 505 15.46 -4.93 36.21
C LYS A 505 15.31 -4.09 37.48
N GLY A 506 15.13 -2.80 37.29
CA GLY A 506 14.76 -1.82 38.30
C GLY A 506 15.63 -1.84 39.54
N THR A 507 15.00 -2.07 40.69
CA THR A 507 15.68 -2.09 41.99
C THR A 507 16.65 -3.26 42.10
N ALA A 508 16.33 -4.43 41.54
CA ALA A 508 17.21 -5.60 41.59
C ALA A 508 18.57 -5.34 40.93
N ALA A 509 18.61 -4.54 39.86
CA ALA A 509 19.85 -4.14 39.19
C ALA A 509 20.71 -3.18 40.03
N ILE A 510 20.09 -2.37 40.90
CA ILE A 510 20.81 -1.52 41.85
C ILE A 510 21.25 -2.33 43.06
N ASP A 511 20.33 -3.11 43.63
CA ASP A 511 20.55 -3.89 44.84
C ASP A 511 21.72 -4.86 44.66
N CYS A 512 21.84 -5.53 43.51
CA CYS A 512 22.95 -6.43 43.25
C CYS A 512 24.31 -5.71 43.20
N MET A 513 24.35 -4.43 42.83
CA MET A 513 25.57 -3.62 42.84
C MET A 513 25.87 -3.07 44.24
N GLU A 514 24.87 -2.55 44.96
CA GLU A 514 25.04 -2.00 46.31
C GLU A 514 25.42 -3.09 47.34
N LYS A 515 24.83 -4.28 47.19
CA LYS A 515 25.03 -5.43 48.08
C LYS A 515 26.10 -6.40 47.58
N PHE A 516 27.08 -5.91 46.82
CA PHE A 516 28.18 -6.75 46.31
C PHE A 516 28.89 -7.54 47.41
N HIS A 517 29.02 -6.99 48.61
CA HIS A 517 29.61 -7.68 49.76
C HIS A 517 28.89 -8.99 50.15
N GLU A 518 27.61 -9.15 49.80
CA GLU A 518 26.84 -10.37 50.10
C GLU A 518 27.16 -11.53 49.14
N TRP A 519 27.65 -11.25 47.93
CA TRP A 519 27.92 -12.25 46.89
C TRP A 519 29.33 -12.18 46.28
N GLN A 520 30.20 -11.32 46.82
CA GLN A 520 31.60 -11.19 46.39
C GLN A 520 32.38 -12.51 46.50
N ASN A 521 32.09 -13.32 47.53
CA ASN A 521 32.71 -14.64 47.69
C ASN A 521 32.29 -15.58 46.56
N ASP A 522 30.99 -15.61 46.24
CA ASP A 522 30.46 -16.42 45.13
C ASP A 522 31.06 -15.97 43.80
N ALA A 523 31.13 -14.66 43.55
CA ALA A 523 31.78 -14.08 42.37
C ALA A 523 33.25 -14.53 42.22
N SER A 524 33.96 -14.68 43.34
CA SER A 524 35.37 -15.11 43.36
C SER A 524 35.52 -16.62 43.12
N GLN A 525 34.50 -17.41 43.49
CA GLN A 525 34.52 -18.88 43.38
C GLN A 525 33.97 -19.39 42.04
N THR A 526 32.83 -18.87 41.60
CA THR A 526 32.11 -19.33 40.40
C THR A 526 32.29 -18.40 39.20
N GLY A 527 32.89 -17.24 39.39
CA GLY A 527 33.06 -16.19 38.38
C GLY A 527 31.99 -15.09 38.51
N PHE A 528 32.33 -13.88 38.07
CA PHE A 528 31.53 -12.68 38.32
C PHE A 528 30.09 -12.77 37.79
N ILE A 529 29.89 -13.23 36.55
CA ILE A 529 28.56 -13.33 35.94
C ILE A 529 27.72 -14.42 36.62
N GLU A 530 28.31 -15.58 36.90
CA GLU A 530 27.61 -16.69 37.55
C GLU A 530 27.25 -16.37 39.01
N GLY A 531 28.18 -15.76 39.75
CA GLY A 531 27.91 -15.27 41.11
C GLY A 531 26.79 -14.22 41.13
N LEU A 532 26.76 -13.33 40.14
CA LEU A 532 25.68 -12.36 39.98
C LEU A 532 24.33 -13.06 39.70
N ASN A 533 24.30 -14.06 38.82
CA ASN A 533 23.09 -14.85 38.55
C ASN A 533 22.59 -15.55 39.82
N ASN A 534 23.47 -16.19 40.58
CA ASN A 534 23.13 -16.85 41.83
C ASN A 534 22.52 -15.87 42.84
N TYR A 535 23.10 -14.67 42.96
CA TYR A 535 22.56 -13.62 43.81
C TYR A 535 21.19 -13.14 43.33
N LEU A 536 21.05 -12.87 42.04
CA LEU A 536 19.78 -12.44 41.42
C LEU A 536 18.68 -13.49 41.63
N HIS A 537 19.01 -14.79 41.51
CA HIS A 537 18.09 -15.88 41.82
C HIS A 537 17.70 -15.93 43.29
N LYS A 538 18.62 -15.65 44.22
CA LYS A 538 18.35 -15.61 45.66
C LYS A 538 17.42 -14.45 46.05
N ILE A 539 17.57 -13.28 45.44
CA ILE A 539 16.75 -12.09 45.75
C ILE A 539 15.43 -12.05 44.97
N ARG A 540 15.21 -12.96 44.01
CA ARG A 540 13.94 -13.04 43.28
C ARG A 540 12.81 -13.31 44.26
N THR A 541 12.02 -12.28 44.53
CA THR A 541 10.76 -12.43 45.24
C THR A 541 9.76 -13.10 44.29
N GLY A 542 8.96 -14.06 44.77
CA GLY A 542 7.97 -14.75 43.95
C GLY A 542 6.90 -13.84 43.33
N LYS A 543 6.86 -12.55 43.71
CA LYS A 543 5.98 -11.52 43.16
C LYS A 543 6.73 -10.70 42.12
N HIS A 544 6.41 -10.92 40.84
CA HIS A 544 6.92 -10.12 39.74
C HIS A 544 5.78 -9.80 38.77
N CYS A 545 5.85 -8.64 38.10
CA CYS A 545 4.94 -8.24 37.05
C CYS A 545 5.77 -7.87 35.83
N ASN A 546 5.73 -8.71 34.80
CA ASN A 546 6.40 -8.47 33.53
C ASN A 546 5.39 -7.97 32.52
N ARG A 547 5.74 -6.89 31.83
CA ARG A 547 4.90 -6.31 30.79
C ARG A 547 5.59 -6.44 29.45
N LEU A 548 5.03 -7.27 28.58
CA LEU A 548 5.48 -7.38 27.20
C LEU A 548 4.56 -6.53 26.32
N ILE A 549 5.12 -5.56 25.60
CA ILE A 549 4.36 -4.71 24.68
C ILE A 549 4.71 -5.10 23.25
N LEU A 550 3.85 -5.90 22.62
CA LEU A 550 3.98 -6.25 21.22
C LEU A 550 3.28 -5.20 20.36
N ALA A 551 4.04 -4.27 19.79
CA ALA A 551 3.49 -3.20 18.96
C ALA A 551 2.98 -3.76 17.61
N GLY A 552 1.70 -4.15 17.56
CA GLY A 552 0.91 -4.42 16.34
C GLY A 552 1.63 -5.23 15.27
N VAL A 553 2.07 -6.44 15.56
CA VAL A 553 2.86 -7.24 14.62
C VAL A 553 1.99 -7.69 13.43
N ASN A 554 2.52 -7.65 12.20
CA ASN A 554 1.88 -8.31 11.04
C ASN A 554 2.00 -9.83 11.24
N GLY A 555 1.11 -10.41 12.03
CA GLY A 555 1.06 -11.84 12.29
C GLY A 555 0.08 -12.17 13.41
N ALA A 556 -0.27 -13.44 13.52
CA ALA A 556 -1.09 -13.91 14.64
C ALA A 556 -0.38 -13.56 15.95
N ILE A 557 -1.03 -12.77 16.80
CA ILE A 557 -0.60 -12.63 18.20
C ILE A 557 -0.63 -14.05 18.77
N PRO A 558 0.46 -14.56 19.36
CA PRO A 558 0.47 -15.89 19.93
C PRO A 558 -0.67 -16.00 20.94
N GLY A 559 -1.52 -17.02 20.78
CA GLY A 559 -2.68 -17.21 21.67
C GLY A 559 -2.28 -17.46 23.12
N ARG A 560 -1.03 -17.89 23.36
CA ARG A 560 -0.40 -17.99 24.68
C ARG A 560 1.03 -17.48 24.60
N VAL A 561 1.42 -16.67 25.58
CA VAL A 561 2.80 -16.19 25.77
C VAL A 561 3.19 -16.50 27.21
N PRO A 562 4.06 -17.49 27.47
CA PRO A 562 4.54 -17.76 28.82
C PRO A 562 5.52 -16.68 29.27
N CYS A 563 5.46 -16.31 30.55
CA CYS A 563 6.37 -15.36 31.16
C CYS A 563 7.79 -15.93 31.22
N ALA A 564 8.79 -15.18 30.71
CA ALA A 564 10.18 -15.62 30.73
C ALA A 564 10.77 -15.82 32.15
N ASP A 565 10.21 -15.17 33.16
CA ASP A 565 10.69 -15.27 34.56
C ASP A 565 10.09 -16.46 35.33
N CYS A 566 8.83 -16.86 35.04
CA CYS A 566 8.12 -17.87 35.85
C CYS A 566 7.33 -18.93 35.07
N GLY A 567 7.29 -18.84 33.74
CA GLY A 567 6.59 -19.79 32.87
C GLY A 567 5.05 -19.69 32.86
N HIS A 568 4.43 -18.87 33.72
CA HIS A 568 2.98 -18.70 33.72
C HIS A 568 2.50 -17.95 32.46
N ASP A 569 1.33 -18.30 31.96
CA ASP A 569 0.70 -17.62 30.83
C ASP A 569 0.46 -16.13 31.16
N MET A 570 0.95 -15.23 30.31
CA MET A 570 0.74 -13.80 30.44
C MET A 570 -0.69 -13.42 30.03
N GLU A 571 -1.31 -12.53 30.80
CA GLU A 571 -2.62 -11.96 30.46
C GLU A 571 -2.52 -10.97 29.29
N MET A 572 -3.45 -11.08 28.35
CA MET A 572 -3.53 -10.20 27.19
C MET A 572 -4.41 -8.98 27.50
N PHE A 573 -3.85 -7.78 27.33
CA PHE A 573 -4.58 -6.52 27.46
C PHE A 573 -4.48 -5.67 26.20
N PHE A 574 -5.57 -5.00 25.83
CA PHE A 574 -5.53 -3.95 24.81
C PHE A 574 -5.03 -2.64 25.41
N MET A 575 -4.02 -2.03 24.80
CA MET A 575 -3.48 -0.73 25.23
C MET A 575 -3.89 0.36 24.25
N TYR A 576 -4.64 1.35 24.73
CA TYR A 576 -4.88 2.61 24.02
C TYR A 576 -3.88 3.65 24.52
N ARG A 577 -3.12 4.26 23.61
CA ARG A 577 -2.14 5.30 23.94
C ARG A 577 -2.40 6.52 23.06
N CYS A 578 -2.63 7.67 23.67
CA CYS A 578 -2.67 8.97 23.00
C CYS A 578 -1.34 9.67 23.25
N CYS A 579 -0.58 9.94 22.19
CA CYS A 579 0.64 10.75 22.26
C CYS A 579 0.34 12.08 21.57
N PRO A 580 0.28 13.22 22.29
CA PRO A 580 0.33 14.51 21.63
C PRO A 580 1.72 14.63 20.97
N GLU A 581 1.74 14.90 19.67
CA GLU A 581 2.96 15.06 18.87
C GLU A 581 3.92 16.06 19.53
#